data_AF-A0A336M5T0-F1
#
_entry.id   AF-A0A336M5T0-F1
#
_cell.length_a   1.000
_cell.length_b   1.000
_cell.length_c   1.000
_cell.angle_alpha   90.00
_cell.angle_beta   90.00
_cell.angle_gamma   90.00
#
_symmetry.space_group_name_H-M   'P 1'
#
loop_
_entity.id
_entity.type
_entity.pdbx_description
1 polymer ?
#
loop_
_entity_poly.entity_id
_entity_poly.type
_entity_poly.pdbx_seq_one_letter_code
_entity_poly.pdbx_strand_id
1 'polypeptide(L)'
;MCDDQNLNEAPYTITANCLDMPKLPKTNDTVNTRDLYQCVNVPKRYESSNFHFGYGIEKGGQNPIYRTSNSEYGYYKPDIHTVPHRYFPQTHNFTEHLHKCGMYRNYGLNTAME
;
A
#
# COMPACT_ATOMS: atom_id res chain seq x y z
N MET A 1 10.48 19.36 -50.89
CA MET A 1 10.82 18.28 -49.94
C MET A 1 10.74 18.86 -48.55
N CYS A 2 9.61 18.57 -47.90
CA CYS A 2 9.36 18.40 -46.46
C CYS A 2 7.85 18.57 -46.31
N ASP A 3 7.17 17.43 -46.23
CA ASP A 3 5.75 17.32 -45.92
C ASP A 3 5.57 17.59 -44.42
N ASP A 4 5.04 18.76 -44.07
CA ASP A 4 4.64 19.02 -42.69
C ASP A 4 3.23 18.50 -42.48
N GLN A 5 3.17 17.43 -41.69
CA GLN A 5 1.97 16.69 -41.36
C GLN A 5 0.99 17.52 -40.54
N ASN A 6 -0.17 17.73 -41.13
CA ASN A 6 -1.50 17.57 -40.55
C ASN A 6 -1.61 17.72 -39.00
N LEU A 7 -1.80 18.96 -38.56
CA LEU A 7 -2.42 19.30 -37.28
C LEU A 7 -3.92 18.95 -37.35
N ASN A 8 -4.25 17.67 -37.22
CA ASN A 8 -5.64 17.26 -37.01
C ASN A 8 -6.06 17.67 -35.58
N GLU A 9 -6.69 18.83 -35.53
CA GLU A 9 -7.61 19.28 -34.50
C GLU A 9 -8.60 18.15 -34.17
N ALA A 10 -8.38 17.43 -33.06
CA ALA A 10 -9.43 16.66 -32.43
C ALA A 10 -10.06 17.57 -31.36
N PRO A 11 -11.27 18.12 -31.56
CA PRO A 11 -11.95 18.85 -30.51
C PRO A 11 -12.25 17.84 -29.39
N TYR A 12 -11.63 18.04 -28.22
CA TYR A 12 -12.00 17.30 -27.02
C TYR A 12 -13.47 17.62 -26.74
N THR A 13 -14.36 16.73 -27.16
CA THR A 13 -15.77 16.84 -26.83
C THR A 13 -15.90 16.45 -25.37
N ILE A 14 -16.21 17.44 -24.54
CA ILE A 14 -16.59 17.26 -23.13
C ILE A 14 -17.93 16.53 -23.14
N THR A 15 -17.92 15.22 -23.29
CA THR A 15 -19.07 14.38 -22.98
C THR A 15 -18.93 13.99 -21.52
N ALA A 16 -19.74 14.63 -20.66
CA ALA A 16 -19.86 14.30 -19.26
C ALA A 16 -20.58 12.95 -19.09
N ASN A 17 -19.97 11.86 -19.55
CA ASN A 17 -20.39 10.51 -19.22
C ASN A 17 -19.44 9.99 -18.15
N CYS A 18 -19.78 10.28 -16.89
CA CYS A 18 -19.00 9.94 -15.70
C CYS A 18 -18.91 8.42 -15.40
N LEU A 19 -19.24 7.56 -16.37
CA LEU A 19 -19.29 6.11 -16.23
C LEU A 19 -18.07 5.40 -16.85
N ASP A 20 -17.30 6.09 -17.69
CA ASP A 20 -16.06 5.54 -18.24
C ASP A 20 -14.85 6.14 -17.51
N MET A 21 -14.68 5.72 -16.25
CA MET A 21 -13.35 5.77 -15.65
C MET A 21 -12.42 5.00 -16.61
N PRO A 22 -11.28 5.57 -17.06
CA PRO A 22 -10.32 4.80 -17.82
C PRO A 22 -9.96 3.61 -16.96
N LYS A 23 -10.36 2.41 -17.40
CA LYS A 23 -9.90 1.17 -16.78
C LYS A 23 -8.38 1.29 -16.83
N LEU A 24 -7.75 1.44 -15.66
CA LEU A 24 -6.29 1.45 -15.62
C LEU A 24 -5.84 0.24 -16.43
N PRO A 25 -4.88 0.41 -17.36
CA PRO A 25 -4.36 -0.72 -18.11
C PRO A 25 -4.00 -1.78 -17.08
N LYS A 26 -4.47 -3.02 -17.30
CA LYS A 26 -3.98 -4.17 -16.56
C LYS A 26 -2.51 -4.30 -16.96
N THR A 27 -1.64 -3.53 -16.30
CA THR A 27 -0.22 -3.60 -16.52
C THR A 27 0.20 -4.99 -16.08
N ASN A 28 0.52 -5.82 -17.06
CA ASN A 28 1.19 -7.10 -16.83
C ASN A 28 2.66 -6.89 -16.41
N ASP A 29 3.05 -5.64 -16.15
CA ASP A 29 4.38 -5.28 -15.70
C ASP A 29 4.42 -5.40 -14.18
N THR A 30 4.81 -6.58 -13.73
CA THR A 30 5.08 -6.95 -12.35
C THR A 30 6.35 -6.27 -11.81
N VAL A 31 6.50 -4.96 -12.02
CA VAL A 31 7.69 -4.24 -11.57
C VAL A 31 7.79 -4.39 -10.06
N ASN A 32 8.89 -4.99 -9.59
CA ASN A 32 9.13 -5.12 -8.17
C ASN A 32 9.74 -3.81 -7.66
N THR A 33 9.35 -3.41 -6.45
CA THR A 33 9.98 -2.30 -5.72
C THR A 33 11.48 -2.48 -5.62
N ARG A 34 11.97 -3.72 -5.48
CA ARG A 34 13.39 -4.06 -5.45
C ARG A 34 14.13 -3.79 -6.77
N ASP A 35 13.45 -3.80 -7.90
CA ASP A 35 14.06 -3.55 -9.20
C ASP A 35 14.32 -2.05 -9.42
N LEU A 36 13.52 -1.20 -8.78
CA LEU A 36 13.60 0.26 -8.89
C LEU A 36 14.35 0.92 -7.72
N TYR A 37 14.27 0.32 -6.53
CA TYR A 37 14.77 0.90 -5.29
C TYR A 37 15.59 -0.09 -4.48
N GLN A 38 16.60 0.42 -3.79
CA GLN A 38 17.34 -0.36 -2.82
C GLN A 38 16.46 -0.65 -1.60
N CYS A 39 16.04 -1.90 -1.45
CA CYS A 39 15.20 -2.33 -0.34
C CYS A 39 16.00 -3.02 0.77
N VAL A 40 15.76 -2.67 2.03
CA VAL A 40 16.35 -3.33 3.20
C VAL A 40 15.27 -3.88 4.12
N ASN A 41 15.30 -5.20 4.33
CA ASN A 41 14.39 -5.93 5.22
C ASN A 41 12.89 -5.66 4.94
N VAL A 42 12.54 -5.31 3.70
CA VAL A 42 11.17 -5.04 3.28
C VAL A 42 10.42 -6.35 3.09
N PRO A 43 9.27 -6.54 3.78
CA PRO A 43 8.42 -7.72 3.63
C PRO A 43 7.85 -7.88 2.22
N LYS A 44 7.59 -9.12 1.82
CA LYS A 44 7.04 -9.49 0.49
C LYS A 44 5.78 -8.72 0.11
N ARG A 45 4.92 -8.40 1.08
CA ARG A 45 3.67 -7.65 0.86
C ARG A 45 3.89 -6.21 0.34
N TYR A 46 5.07 -5.64 0.55
CA TYR A 46 5.43 -4.31 0.08
C TYR A 46 6.31 -4.34 -1.16
N GLU A 47 6.62 -5.52 -1.70
CA GLU A 47 7.45 -5.66 -2.90
C GLU A 47 6.69 -5.32 -4.17
N SER A 48 5.40 -5.64 -4.22
CA SER A 48 4.57 -5.40 -5.38
C SER A 48 3.23 -4.80 -5.00
N SER A 49 2.65 -4.01 -5.91
CA SER A 49 1.31 -3.46 -5.73
C SER A 49 0.22 -4.54 -5.73
N ASN A 50 0.56 -5.77 -6.14
CA ASN A 50 -0.32 -6.93 -6.21
C ASN A 50 -0.67 -7.53 -4.85
N PHE A 51 -0.11 -7.06 -3.73
CA PHE A 51 -0.50 -7.50 -2.38
C PHE A 51 -1.45 -6.51 -1.68
N HIS A 52 -1.85 -5.45 -2.37
CA HIS A 52 -2.74 -4.42 -1.86
C HIS A 52 -4.09 -4.52 -2.57
N PHE A 53 -5.13 -4.90 -1.82
CA PHE A 53 -6.47 -5.13 -2.33
C PHE A 53 -7.53 -4.46 -1.45
N GLY A 54 -8.73 -4.27 -1.99
CA GLY A 54 -9.91 -3.83 -1.25
C GLY A 54 -10.08 -2.30 -1.19
N TYR A 55 -9.32 -1.57 -1.99
CA TYR A 55 -9.38 -0.12 -2.10
C TYR A 55 -10.61 0.34 -2.91
N GLY A 56 -11.03 1.58 -2.71
CA GLY A 56 -12.22 2.14 -3.37
C GLY A 56 -12.19 2.05 -4.90
N ILE A 57 -11.02 2.25 -5.50
CA ILE A 57 -10.78 2.16 -6.95
C ILE A 57 -11.06 0.75 -7.52
N GLU A 58 -10.91 -0.30 -6.71
CA GLU A 58 -11.15 -1.70 -7.12
C GLU A 58 -12.61 -2.10 -6.95
N LYS A 59 -13.33 -1.44 -6.04
CA LYS A 59 -14.73 -1.73 -5.71
C LYS A 59 -15.74 -1.24 -6.75
N GLY A 60 -15.25 -0.63 -7.84
CA GLY A 60 -15.99 -0.23 -9.04
C GLY A 60 -17.50 -0.06 -8.85
N GLY A 61 -17.95 1.12 -8.44
CA GLY A 61 -19.41 1.33 -8.29
C GLY A 61 -19.88 2.42 -7.34
N GLN A 62 -19.05 3.38 -6.94
CA GLN A 62 -19.58 4.57 -6.28
C GLN A 62 -20.07 5.52 -7.38
N ASN A 63 -21.39 5.79 -7.42
CA ASN A 63 -21.93 6.83 -8.29
C ASN A 63 -21.19 8.14 -7.98
N PRO A 64 -20.59 8.82 -8.99
CA PRO A 64 -19.85 10.06 -8.78
C PRO A 64 -20.63 11.13 -8.02
N ILE A 65 -21.97 11.14 -8.13
CA ILE A 65 -22.86 12.08 -7.45
C ILE A 65 -22.93 11.83 -5.93
N TYR A 66 -22.75 10.59 -5.48
CA TYR A 66 -22.79 10.21 -4.06
C TYR A 66 -21.39 10.11 -3.43
N ARG A 67 -20.36 10.63 -4.09
CA ARG A 67 -18.99 10.65 -3.55
C ARG A 67 -18.88 11.73 -2.46
N THR A 68 -18.54 11.32 -1.25
CA THR A 68 -18.27 12.25 -0.13
C THR A 68 -16.77 12.52 0.00
N SER A 69 -16.38 13.60 0.67
CA SER A 69 -14.96 13.87 0.99
C SER A 69 -14.33 12.72 1.79
N ASN A 70 -15.07 12.12 2.72
CA ASN A 70 -14.59 10.97 3.49
C ASN A 70 -14.33 9.73 2.63
N SER A 71 -15.04 9.58 1.50
CA SER A 71 -14.82 8.45 0.57
C SER A 71 -13.50 8.54 -0.21
N GLU A 72 -12.80 9.67 -0.15
CA GLU A 72 -11.47 9.84 -0.72
C GLU A 72 -10.39 9.09 0.09
N TYR A 73 -10.56 9.02 1.41
CA TYR A 73 -9.66 8.25 2.26
C TYR A 73 -9.76 6.75 1.95
N GLY A 74 -8.62 6.12 1.66
CA GLY A 74 -8.58 4.71 1.27
C GLY A 74 -9.15 4.41 -0.13
N TYR A 75 -9.34 5.43 -0.96
CA TYR A 75 -9.82 5.23 -2.33
C TYR A 75 -8.74 4.60 -3.22
N TYR A 76 -7.51 5.09 -3.16
CA TYR A 76 -6.38 4.62 -3.96
C TYR A 76 -5.54 3.60 -3.18
N LYS A 77 -5.12 2.53 -3.86
CA LYS A 77 -4.15 1.58 -3.32
C LYS A 77 -2.74 2.19 -3.30
N PRO A 78 -1.87 1.80 -2.35
CA PRO A 78 -0.48 2.19 -2.37
C PRO A 78 0.23 1.61 -3.60
N ASP A 79 1.11 2.42 -4.14
CA ASP A 79 1.98 2.09 -5.27
C ASP A 79 3.44 1.86 -4.83
N ILE A 80 4.26 1.33 -5.72
CA ILE A 80 5.69 1.03 -5.53
C ILE A 80 6.47 2.26 -5.02
N HIS A 81 6.07 3.45 -5.42
CA HIS A 81 6.68 4.72 -5.01
C HIS A 81 6.22 5.23 -3.64
N THR A 82 5.18 4.60 -3.05
CA THR A 82 4.58 5.02 -1.77
C THR A 82 4.87 4.06 -0.62
N VAL A 83 5.27 2.82 -0.92
CA VAL A 83 5.63 1.80 0.07
C VAL A 83 7.03 2.06 0.64
N PRO A 84 7.33 1.61 1.88
CA PRO A 84 8.63 1.82 2.50
C PRO A 84 9.73 0.98 1.83
N HIS A 85 10.88 1.60 1.55
CA HIS A 85 12.07 0.90 1.06
C HIS A 85 12.94 0.30 2.18
N ARG A 86 12.70 0.69 3.43
CA ARG A 86 13.42 0.14 4.59
C ARG A 86 12.43 -0.15 5.71
N TYR A 87 12.50 -1.36 6.27
CA TYR A 87 11.58 -1.80 7.31
C TYR A 87 12.34 -2.46 8.45
N PHE A 88 12.26 -1.89 9.65
CA PHE A 88 12.91 -2.40 10.85
C PHE A 88 11.86 -2.63 11.93
N PRO A 89 11.13 -3.76 11.87
CA PRO A 89 10.11 -4.05 12.87
C PRO A 89 10.79 -4.37 14.20
N GLN A 90 10.21 -3.88 15.28
CA GLN A 90 10.54 -4.36 16.61
C GLN A 90 9.84 -5.70 16.82
N THR A 91 10.61 -6.77 17.04
CA THR A 91 10.04 -8.07 17.38
C THR A 91 9.82 -8.16 18.89
N HIS A 92 8.71 -8.78 19.28
CA HIS A 92 8.39 -9.02 20.69
C HIS A 92 8.62 -10.49 21.09
N ASN A 93 9.33 -11.28 20.27
CA ASN A 93 9.51 -12.72 20.48
C ASN A 93 10.08 -13.07 21.86
N PHE A 94 11.05 -12.28 22.34
CA PHE A 94 11.62 -12.45 23.68
C PHE A 94 10.58 -12.20 24.77
N THR A 95 9.88 -11.07 24.70
CA THR A 95 8.90 -10.66 25.70
C THR A 95 7.64 -11.54 25.64
N GLU A 96 7.25 -12.05 24.47
CA GLU A 96 6.10 -12.94 24.32
C GLU A 96 6.25 -14.22 25.14
N HIS A 97 7.46 -14.77 25.21
CA HIS A 97 7.75 -15.90 26.08
C HIS A 97 7.53 -15.54 27.56
N LEU A 98 8.07 -14.41 28.01
CA LEU A 98 7.93 -13.94 29.39
C LEU A 98 6.47 -13.59 29.74
N HIS A 99 5.71 -13.01 28.81
CA HIS A 99 4.30 -12.69 29.00
C HIS A 99 3.46 -13.94 29.30
N LYS A 100 3.81 -15.10 28.71
CA LYS A 100 3.12 -16.37 29.00
C LYS A 100 3.38 -16.88 30.42
N CYS A 101 4.53 -16.56 31.01
CA CYS A 101 4.91 -16.98 32.36
C CYS A 101 4.21 -16.19 33.48
N GLY A 102 3.58 -15.05 33.16
CA GLY A 102 2.86 -14.21 34.11
C GLY A 102 3.76 -13.37 35.01
N MET A 103 3.19 -12.82 36.08
CA MET A 103 3.89 -11.90 36.98
C MET A 103 4.85 -12.66 37.91
N TYR A 104 6.11 -12.22 37.97
CA TYR A 104 7.13 -12.79 38.84
C TYR A 104 6.70 -12.74 40.32
N ARG A 105 7.01 -13.80 41.06
CA ARG A 105 6.87 -13.89 42.52
C ARG A 105 8.15 -14.44 43.12
N ASN A 106 8.57 -13.85 44.23
CA ASN A 106 9.73 -14.32 44.99
C ASN A 106 9.29 -15.42 45.97
N TYR A 107 9.91 -16.60 45.87
CA TYR A 107 9.72 -17.73 46.79
C TYR A 107 11.03 -18.15 47.49
N GLY A 108 12.01 -17.25 47.54
CA GLY A 108 13.30 -17.48 48.21
C GLY A 108 13.21 -17.30 49.72
N LEU A 109 14.11 -17.94 50.45
CA LEU A 109 14.30 -17.74 51.90
C LEU A 109 15.41 -16.70 52.14
N ASN A 110 15.30 -15.93 53.21
CA ASN A 110 16.38 -15.04 53.63
C ASN A 110 17.48 -15.87 54.32
N THR A 111 18.66 -15.94 53.69
CA THR A 111 19.80 -16.73 54.18
C THR A 111 20.99 -15.88 54.60
N ALA A 112 20.81 -14.56 54.74
CA ALA A 112 21.86 -13.70 55.27
C ALA A 112 22.09 -14.02 56.76
N MET A 113 23.35 -14.18 57.16
CA MET A 113 23.76 -14.25 58.56
C MET A 113 23.97 -12.82 59.05
N GLU A 114 23.35 -12.45 60.17
CA GLU A 114 23.64 -11.18 60.86
C GLU A 114 25.07 -11.10 61.39
#